data_AF-A0A832I693-F1
#
_entry.id   AF-A0A832I693-F1
#
_cell.length_a   1.000
_cell.length_b   1.000
_cell.length_c   1.000
_cell.angle_alpha   90.00
_cell.angle_beta   90.00
_cell.angle_gamma   90.00
#
_symmetry.space_group_name_H-M   'P 1'
#
loop_
_entity.id
_entity.type
_entity.pdbx_description
1 polymer ?
#
loop_
_entity_poly.entity_id
_entity_poly.type
_entity_poly.pdbx_seq_one_letter_code
_entity_poly.pdbx_strand_id
1 'polypeptide(L)'
;MLRRFSAVLALAALALAPAAALADALDAPTVELVAAGHGKLSLRVTAGPSGLPNGFAVYWMTQQDYDDYGNVWPDQLTYPTLKWAMFTGAPTLNDGGGAYTTFKLGAGESVVVEIGDLLMETGVTTNFEHELGDGSTAPTDWVVCAYALGGAGSTRSAYSLNAQGMTTLSQNCTYTIGYWKNHPSAWPVLNLTLGTVNYTQAQLLSILASPVKGNGLVSLAHQLIAAKLNVANGADPSAAAAAIAAADALIGGLVVPPVGAGYLPPSATSATTQILDDYNNGIIGPGHCGTVPAKPTTWGSIKSLYR
;
A
#
# COMPACT_ATOMS: atom_id res chain seq x y z
N MET A 1 35.62 83.98 45.54
CA MET A 1 36.07 82.86 44.67
C MET A 1 34.97 81.82 44.60
N LEU A 2 34.32 81.73 43.43
CA LEU A 2 33.18 80.87 43.12
C LEU A 2 33.56 79.38 43.16
N ARG A 3 32.81 78.56 43.92
CA ARG A 3 32.79 77.10 43.76
C ARG A 3 31.65 76.73 42.80
N ARG A 4 32.00 76.16 41.66
CA ARG A 4 31.06 75.62 40.66
C ARG A 4 30.56 74.26 41.16
N PHE A 5 29.24 74.12 41.34
CA PHE A 5 28.58 72.83 41.48
C PHE A 5 27.92 72.48 40.14
N SER A 6 28.44 71.47 39.46
CA SER A 6 27.79 70.87 38.30
C SER A 6 26.78 69.83 38.80
N ALA A 7 25.49 70.11 38.67
CA ALA A 7 24.45 69.12 38.86
C ALA A 7 24.24 68.36 37.55
N VAL A 8 24.60 67.08 37.53
CA VAL A 8 24.30 66.16 36.44
C VAL A 8 22.89 65.62 36.68
N LEU A 9 21.96 65.96 35.79
CA LEU A 9 20.60 65.43 35.78
C LEU A 9 20.62 64.07 35.05
N ALA A 10 20.54 62.96 35.79
CA ALA A 10 20.42 61.63 35.21
C ALA A 10 18.94 61.34 34.89
N LEU A 11 18.58 61.38 33.61
CA LEU A 11 17.27 60.97 33.12
C LEU A 11 17.27 59.44 32.96
N ALA A 12 16.64 58.71 33.90
CA ALA A 12 16.43 57.28 33.75
C ALA A 12 15.23 57.02 32.82
N ALA A 13 15.50 56.70 31.56
CA ALA A 13 14.49 56.21 30.64
C ALA A 13 14.23 54.72 30.94
N LEU A 14 13.11 54.44 31.62
CA LEU A 14 12.62 53.08 31.80
C LEU A 14 11.95 52.63 30.49
N ALA A 15 12.69 51.91 29.65
CA ALA A 15 12.13 51.30 28.44
C ALA A 15 11.25 50.11 28.87
N LEU A 16 9.92 50.25 28.78
CA LEU A 16 9.02 49.10 28.76
C LEU A 16 9.27 48.34 27.46
N ALA A 17 9.93 47.20 27.53
CA ALA A 17 9.91 46.23 26.44
C ALA A 17 8.47 45.67 26.34
N PRO A 18 7.86 45.61 25.15
CA PRO A 18 6.58 44.94 24.99
C PRO A 18 6.78 43.45 25.32
N ALA A 19 5.96 42.91 26.22
CA ALA A 19 5.88 41.46 26.42
C ALA A 19 5.44 40.84 25.09
N ALA A 20 6.29 39.99 24.50
CA ALA A 20 5.90 39.21 23.34
C ALA A 20 4.72 38.31 23.74
N ALA A 21 3.55 38.51 23.13
CA ALA A 21 2.45 37.58 23.27
C ALA A 21 2.92 36.20 22.79
N LEU A 22 2.77 35.17 23.62
CA LEU A 22 3.05 33.80 23.22
C LEU A 22 2.03 33.42 22.14
N ALA A 23 2.51 32.89 21.02
CA ALA A 23 1.64 32.43 19.94
C ALA A 23 0.79 31.24 20.41
N ASP A 24 -0.53 31.32 20.24
CA ASP A 24 -1.45 30.25 20.62
C ASP A 24 -1.16 28.98 19.80
N ALA A 25 -1.31 27.82 20.44
CA ALA A 25 -1.23 26.53 19.77
C ALA A 25 -2.48 26.29 18.94
N LEU A 26 -2.30 25.81 17.71
CA LEU A 26 -3.42 25.37 16.87
C LEU A 26 -4.07 24.11 17.46
N ASP A 27 -5.35 23.90 17.13
CA ASP A 27 -6.06 22.68 17.47
C ASP A 27 -5.57 21.50 16.61
N ALA A 28 -5.49 20.33 17.23
CA ALA A 28 -5.11 19.12 16.52
C ALA A 28 -6.18 18.75 15.48
N PRO A 29 -5.80 18.35 14.26
CA PRO A 29 -6.73 17.74 13.32
C PRO A 29 -7.15 16.35 13.81
N THR A 30 -8.21 15.80 13.21
CA THR A 30 -8.44 14.35 13.23
C THR A 30 -7.87 13.71 11.97
N VAL A 31 -7.45 12.46 12.09
CA VAL A 31 -7.03 11.63 10.96
C VAL A 31 -7.77 10.31 11.04
N GLU A 32 -8.34 9.88 9.91
CA GLU A 32 -9.11 8.65 9.80
C GLU A 32 -8.67 7.88 8.56
N LEU A 33 -8.55 6.55 8.67
CA LEU A 33 -8.33 5.71 7.50
C LEU A 33 -9.61 5.67 6.65
N VAL A 34 -9.50 6.07 5.39
CA VAL A 34 -10.60 5.97 4.41
C VAL A 34 -10.50 4.66 3.64
N ALA A 35 -9.29 4.34 3.19
CA ALA A 35 -9.02 3.12 2.44
C ALA A 35 -7.55 2.71 2.60
N ALA A 36 -7.29 1.42 2.47
CA ALA A 36 -5.95 0.87 2.38
C ALA A 36 -5.82 0.08 1.07
N GLY A 37 -4.63 0.13 0.45
CA GLY A 37 -4.36 -0.53 -0.83
C GLY A 37 -2.91 -1.00 -0.95
N HIS A 38 -2.52 -1.35 -2.17
CA HIS A 38 -1.17 -1.79 -2.49
C HIS A 38 -0.16 -0.67 -2.24
N GLY A 39 0.62 -0.81 -1.18
CA GLY A 39 1.63 0.16 -0.78
C GLY A 39 1.11 1.58 -0.52
N LYS A 40 -0.18 1.76 -0.22
CA LYS A 40 -0.75 3.09 0.04
C LYS A 40 -1.92 3.08 1.00
N LEU A 41 -2.08 4.20 1.71
CA LEU A 41 -3.22 4.47 2.59
C LEU A 41 -3.86 5.81 2.23
N SER A 42 -5.18 5.83 2.05
CA SER A 42 -5.96 7.05 1.87
C SER A 42 -6.51 7.49 3.22
N LEU A 43 -6.22 8.73 3.62
CA LEU A 43 -6.49 9.29 4.93
C LEU A 43 -7.39 10.51 4.80
N ARG A 44 -8.47 10.57 5.59
CA ARG A 44 -9.24 11.80 5.77
C ARG A 44 -8.60 12.60 6.88
N VAL A 45 -8.20 13.83 6.58
CA VAL A 45 -7.73 14.80 7.57
C VAL A 45 -8.79 15.88 7.70
N THR A 46 -9.27 16.09 8.92
CA THR A 46 -10.27 17.12 9.24
C THR A 46 -9.69 18.14 10.20
N ALA A 47 -9.83 19.41 9.87
CA ALA A 47 -9.30 20.52 10.66
C ALA A 47 -10.07 20.70 11.98
N GLY A 48 -9.33 20.97 13.06
CA GLY A 48 -9.90 21.40 14.34
C GLY A 48 -10.47 22.83 14.29
N PRO A 49 -10.97 23.35 15.44
CA PRO A 49 -11.58 24.68 15.51
C PRO A 49 -10.70 25.84 15.01
N SER A 50 -9.39 25.78 15.20
CA SER A 50 -8.44 26.78 14.68
C SER A 50 -8.25 26.74 13.16
N GLY A 51 -8.77 25.72 12.47
CA GLY A 51 -8.38 25.41 11.10
C GLY A 51 -6.93 24.89 10.98
N LEU A 52 -6.48 24.71 9.75
CA LEU A 52 -5.10 24.36 9.36
C LEU A 52 -4.54 25.46 8.44
N PRO A 53 -4.37 26.72 8.92
CA PRO A 53 -4.04 27.86 8.07
C PRO A 53 -2.66 27.77 7.39
N ASN A 54 -1.76 26.95 7.95
CA ASN A 54 -0.43 26.69 7.38
C ASN A 54 -0.33 25.28 6.77
N GLY A 55 -1.45 24.55 6.67
CA GLY A 55 -1.47 23.14 6.31
C GLY A 55 -1.21 22.22 7.50
N PHE A 56 -0.87 20.98 7.20
CA PHE A 56 -0.69 19.92 8.19
C PHE A 56 0.47 19.00 7.83
N ALA A 57 0.98 18.28 8.82
CA ALA A 57 1.90 17.18 8.62
C ALA A 57 1.21 15.87 8.95
N VAL A 58 1.61 14.82 8.25
CA VAL A 58 1.25 13.42 8.52
C VAL A 58 2.53 12.66 8.79
N TYR A 59 2.58 11.94 9.91
CA TYR A 59 3.68 11.07 10.32
C TYR A 59 3.20 9.63 10.28
N TRP A 60 4.08 8.72 9.85
CA TRP A 60 3.80 7.28 9.87
C TRP A 60 5.06 6.46 10.11
N MET A 61 4.85 5.28 10.69
CA MET A 61 5.84 4.22 10.86
C MET A 61 5.12 2.87 10.99
N THR A 62 5.86 1.77 11.00
CA THR A 62 5.24 0.46 11.23
C THR A 62 4.67 0.39 12.65
N GLN A 63 3.62 -0.41 12.86
CA GLN A 63 3.08 -0.66 14.20
C GLN A 63 4.16 -1.16 15.16
N GLN A 64 5.01 -2.07 14.68
CA GLN A 64 6.12 -2.61 15.45
C GLN A 64 7.09 -1.51 15.91
N ASP A 65 7.50 -0.62 15.01
CA ASP A 65 8.41 0.49 15.34
C ASP A 65 7.79 1.44 16.38
N TYR A 66 6.49 1.70 16.28
CA TYR A 66 5.77 2.54 17.23
C TYR A 66 5.71 1.90 18.63
N ASP A 67 5.44 0.61 18.68
CA ASP A 67 5.40 -0.16 19.93
C ASP A 67 6.79 -0.22 20.58
N ASP A 68 7.84 -0.48 19.79
CA ASP A 68 9.23 -0.55 20.23
C ASP A 68 9.76 0.81 20.74
N TYR A 69 9.27 1.91 20.18
CA TYR A 69 9.58 3.26 20.64
C TYR A 69 8.78 3.66 21.89
N GLY A 70 7.88 2.80 22.38
CA GLY A 70 7.15 3.00 23.62
C GLY A 70 5.81 3.69 23.46
N ASN A 71 5.13 3.48 22.33
CA ASN A 71 3.81 4.06 22.02
C ASN A 71 3.79 5.60 22.04
N VAL A 72 4.88 6.21 21.57
CA VAL A 72 5.01 7.67 21.47
C VAL A 72 5.59 8.04 20.11
N TRP A 73 5.23 9.22 19.61
CA TRP A 73 5.77 9.72 18.36
C TRP A 73 7.15 10.37 18.60
N PRO A 74 8.22 9.90 17.92
CA PRO A 74 9.54 10.49 18.05
C PRO A 74 9.64 11.86 17.39
N ASP A 75 10.68 12.61 17.79
CA ASP A 75 11.14 13.76 17.01
C ASP A 75 11.93 13.28 15.78
N GLN A 76 11.73 13.94 14.63
CA GLN A 76 12.38 13.61 13.36
C GLN A 76 13.91 13.55 13.45
N LEU A 77 14.54 14.40 14.27
CA LEU A 77 15.99 14.42 14.43
C LEU A 77 16.50 13.21 15.22
N THR A 78 15.64 12.61 16.04
CA THR A 78 16.00 11.51 16.93
C THR A 78 15.63 10.13 16.38
N TYR A 79 14.77 10.06 15.37
CA TYR A 79 14.32 8.81 14.77
C TYR A 79 14.31 8.91 13.23
N PRO A 80 15.46 8.67 12.58
CA PRO A 80 15.64 8.92 11.15
C PRO A 80 14.81 8.00 10.24
N THR A 81 14.25 6.91 10.78
CA THR A 81 13.33 6.00 10.07
C THR A 81 11.87 6.45 10.11
N LEU A 82 11.54 7.52 10.86
CA LEU A 82 10.22 8.15 10.84
C LEU A 82 9.92 8.67 9.44
N LYS A 83 8.78 8.26 8.89
CA LYS A 83 8.31 8.73 7.57
C LYS A 83 7.31 9.88 7.78
N TRP A 84 7.40 10.91 6.97
CA TRP A 84 6.57 12.10 7.11
C TRP A 84 6.33 12.84 5.80
N ALA A 85 5.19 13.51 5.71
CA ALA A 85 4.84 14.45 4.67
C ALA A 85 4.15 15.69 5.24
N MET A 86 4.49 16.87 4.70
CA MET A 86 3.88 18.16 5.01
C MET A 86 3.07 18.64 3.81
N PHE A 87 1.77 18.81 4.01
CA PHE A 87 0.79 19.21 3.01
C PHE A 87 0.47 20.70 3.21
N THR A 88 1.02 21.57 2.36
CA THR A 88 1.00 23.03 2.59
C THR A 88 0.55 23.85 1.37
N GLY A 89 0.68 23.29 0.17
CA GLY A 89 0.41 23.97 -1.10
C GLY A 89 -0.90 23.56 -1.77
N ALA A 90 -0.93 23.65 -3.10
CA ALA A 90 -2.05 23.22 -3.92
C ALA A 90 -1.85 21.75 -4.36
N PRO A 91 -2.85 20.87 -4.22
CA PRO A 91 -2.80 19.50 -4.72
C PRO A 91 -2.94 19.44 -6.24
N THR A 92 -2.42 18.37 -6.81
CA THR A 92 -2.61 17.94 -8.21
C THR A 92 -3.14 16.52 -8.31
N LEU A 93 -2.84 15.64 -7.34
CA LEU A 93 -3.30 14.24 -7.34
C LEU A 93 -4.35 14.00 -6.25
N ASN A 94 -4.14 14.56 -5.06
CA ASN A 94 -5.05 14.57 -3.93
C ASN A 94 -6.01 15.77 -4.00
N ASP A 95 -6.50 16.08 -5.20
CA ASP A 95 -7.36 17.24 -5.46
C ASP A 95 -8.86 16.89 -5.37
N GLY A 96 -9.20 15.62 -5.11
CA GLY A 96 -10.59 15.16 -5.01
C GLY A 96 -11.38 15.30 -6.32
N GLY A 97 -10.70 15.24 -7.47
CA GLY A 97 -11.32 15.54 -8.78
C GLY A 97 -11.54 17.04 -8.97
N GLY A 98 -10.65 17.87 -8.43
CA GLY A 98 -10.71 19.34 -8.45
C GLY A 98 -11.50 19.99 -7.31
N ALA A 99 -11.97 19.21 -6.33
CA ALA A 99 -12.68 19.71 -5.15
C ALA A 99 -11.76 20.45 -4.16
N TYR A 100 -10.48 20.10 -4.12
CA TYR A 100 -9.48 20.68 -3.23
C TYR A 100 -8.51 21.54 -4.03
N THR A 101 -8.39 22.82 -3.68
CA THR A 101 -7.47 23.75 -4.34
C THR A 101 -6.27 24.11 -3.46
N THR A 102 -6.30 23.70 -2.18
CA THR A 102 -5.21 23.89 -1.22
C THR A 102 -5.32 22.86 -0.10
N PHE A 103 -4.18 22.52 0.52
CA PHE A 103 -4.12 21.76 1.76
C PHE A 103 -4.29 22.62 3.03
N LYS A 104 -4.47 23.94 2.88
CA LYS A 104 -4.80 24.84 3.98
C LYS A 104 -6.30 24.82 4.20
N LEU A 105 -6.72 24.30 5.35
CA LEU A 105 -8.13 24.05 5.64
C LEU A 105 -8.69 25.10 6.61
N GLY A 106 -9.93 25.54 6.38
CA GLY A 106 -10.74 26.23 7.36
C GLY A 106 -11.19 25.32 8.50
N ALA A 107 -11.79 25.88 9.54
CA ALA A 107 -12.28 25.13 10.69
C ALA A 107 -13.32 24.07 10.27
N GLY A 108 -13.10 22.80 10.65
CA GLY A 108 -13.98 21.68 10.32
C GLY A 108 -13.92 21.19 8.87
N GLU A 109 -13.15 21.84 7.99
CA GLU A 109 -12.97 21.37 6.61
C GLU A 109 -12.12 20.10 6.57
N SER A 110 -12.33 19.29 5.53
CA SER A 110 -11.67 18.00 5.37
C SER A 110 -11.07 17.82 3.98
N VAL A 111 -9.94 17.12 3.92
CA VAL A 111 -9.30 16.65 2.69
C VAL A 111 -9.03 15.16 2.80
N VAL A 112 -9.01 14.46 1.66
CA VAL A 112 -8.50 13.08 1.58
C VAL A 112 -7.14 13.11 0.92
N VAL A 113 -6.13 12.55 1.58
CA VAL A 113 -4.75 12.45 1.08
C VAL A 113 -4.28 11.00 1.05
N GLU A 114 -3.52 10.63 0.04
CA GLU A 114 -2.85 9.34 -0.05
C GLU A 114 -1.40 9.46 0.45
N ILE A 115 -1.00 8.57 1.36
CA ILE A 115 0.40 8.31 1.70
C ILE A 115 0.83 7.00 1.03
N GLY A 116 2.07 6.94 0.54
CA GLY A 116 2.56 5.78 -0.24
C GLY A 116 2.58 5.97 -1.76
N ASP A 117 2.38 7.18 -2.27
CA ASP A 117 2.65 7.53 -3.67
C ASP A 117 2.64 9.07 -3.77
N LEU A 118 3.73 9.71 -3.34
CA LEU A 118 3.81 11.17 -3.23
C LEU A 118 4.77 11.80 -4.24
N LEU A 119 5.45 10.99 -5.05
CA LEU A 119 6.51 11.44 -5.97
C LEU A 119 6.06 12.55 -6.92
N MET A 120 4.80 12.49 -7.37
CA MET A 120 4.24 13.45 -8.33
C MET A 120 3.29 14.48 -7.70
N GLU A 121 3.11 14.47 -6.38
CA GLU A 121 2.18 15.38 -5.72
C GLU A 121 2.80 16.78 -5.51
N THR A 122 2.07 17.82 -5.92
CA THR A 122 2.46 19.21 -5.68
C THR A 122 1.96 19.69 -4.32
N GLY A 123 2.63 20.72 -3.77
CA GLY A 123 2.23 21.29 -2.49
C GLY A 123 2.53 20.39 -1.28
N VAL A 124 3.28 19.32 -1.50
CA VAL A 124 3.77 18.37 -0.49
C VAL A 124 5.28 18.43 -0.39
N THR A 125 5.81 18.37 0.83
CA THR A 125 7.23 18.11 1.10
C THR A 125 7.30 16.86 1.97
N THR A 126 8.13 15.89 1.61
CA THR A 126 8.17 14.57 2.27
C THR A 126 9.60 14.04 2.31
N ASN A 127 9.91 13.17 3.29
CA ASN A 127 11.12 12.33 3.27
C ASN A 127 10.85 10.92 2.73
N PHE A 128 9.61 10.63 2.35
CA PHE A 128 9.18 9.33 1.84
C PHE A 128 8.15 9.52 0.73
N GLU A 129 8.59 9.31 -0.51
CA GLU A 129 7.80 9.57 -1.72
C GLU A 129 7.29 8.29 -2.41
N HIS A 130 7.75 7.13 -1.95
CA HIS A 130 7.49 5.83 -2.57
C HIS A 130 6.33 5.06 -1.92
N GLU A 131 6.02 3.89 -2.48
CA GLU A 131 5.08 2.92 -1.92
C GLU A 131 5.45 2.51 -0.50
N LEU A 132 4.45 2.52 0.38
CA LEU A 132 4.52 1.92 1.70
C LEU A 132 4.81 0.42 1.57
N GLY A 133 5.65 -0.08 2.47
CA GLY A 133 6.02 -1.48 2.55
C GLY A 133 7.49 -1.75 2.22
N ASP A 134 8.24 -0.74 1.72
CA ASP A 134 9.71 -0.73 1.74
C ASP A 134 10.36 -2.01 1.13
N GLY A 135 9.72 -2.58 0.10
CA GLY A 135 10.16 -3.83 -0.54
C GLY A 135 9.79 -5.12 0.20
N SER A 136 8.99 -5.04 1.26
CA SER A 136 8.36 -6.20 1.93
C SER A 136 7.48 -6.98 0.94
N THR A 137 7.29 -8.28 1.17
CA THR A 137 6.30 -9.09 0.45
C THR A 137 5.15 -9.52 1.37
N ALA A 138 5.19 -9.09 2.62
CA ALA A 138 4.17 -9.36 3.62
C ALA A 138 3.28 -8.12 3.83
N PRO A 139 2.03 -8.30 4.27
CA PRO A 139 1.23 -7.20 4.80
C PRO A 139 1.99 -6.46 5.90
N THR A 140 1.92 -5.13 5.88
CA THR A 140 2.58 -4.27 6.87
C THR A 140 1.52 -3.41 7.56
N ASP A 141 1.46 -3.49 8.88
CA ASP A 141 0.65 -2.62 9.72
C ASP A 141 1.35 -1.28 9.94
N TRP A 142 0.62 -0.20 9.76
CA TRP A 142 1.09 1.18 9.92
C TRP A 142 0.26 1.89 10.98
N VAL A 143 0.97 2.72 11.75
CA VAL A 143 0.37 3.73 12.62
C VAL A 143 0.60 5.08 11.95
N VAL A 144 -0.40 5.93 12.00
CA VAL A 144 -0.39 7.26 11.40
C VAL A 144 -0.91 8.29 12.39
N CYS A 145 -0.29 9.46 12.46
CA CYS A 145 -0.87 10.64 13.11
C CYS A 145 -0.72 11.89 12.24
N ALA A 146 -1.48 12.92 12.57
CA ALA A 146 -1.39 14.23 11.92
C ALA A 146 -1.28 15.35 12.95
N TYR A 147 -0.74 16.50 12.54
CA TYR A 147 -0.74 17.71 13.35
C TYR A 147 -0.77 18.98 12.48
N ALA A 148 -1.32 20.06 13.02
CA ALA A 148 -1.37 21.36 12.38
C ALA A 148 0.01 22.03 12.40
N LEU A 149 0.40 22.64 11.28
CA LEU A 149 1.67 23.34 11.18
C LEU A 149 1.58 24.74 11.79
N GLY A 150 2.57 25.10 12.62
CA GLY A 150 2.73 26.46 13.12
C GLY A 150 3.17 27.44 12.03
N GLY A 151 3.12 28.73 12.34
CA GLY A 151 3.53 29.81 11.46
C GLY A 151 3.96 31.06 12.23
N ALA A 152 4.06 32.20 11.56
CA ALA A 152 4.56 33.44 12.15
C ALA A 152 3.77 33.97 13.37
N GLY A 153 2.55 33.47 13.61
CA GLY A 153 1.69 33.85 14.73
C GLY A 153 1.03 32.69 15.48
N SER A 154 1.39 31.44 15.19
CA SER A 154 0.82 30.26 15.84
C SER A 154 1.87 29.17 16.03
N THR A 155 1.78 28.42 17.12
CA THR A 155 2.59 27.21 17.29
C THR A 155 1.86 25.99 16.75
N ARG A 156 2.60 24.93 16.41
CA ARG A 156 2.00 23.66 15.94
C ARG A 156 1.04 23.09 16.98
N SER A 157 0.07 22.31 16.53
CA SER A 157 -0.80 21.57 17.44
C SER A 157 -0.09 20.37 18.08
N ALA A 158 -0.76 19.76 19.06
CA ALA A 158 -0.51 18.39 19.46
C ALA A 158 -0.77 17.41 18.29
N TYR A 159 -0.31 16.17 18.42
CA TYR A 159 -0.68 15.09 17.50
C TYR A 159 -2.17 14.77 17.63
N SER A 160 -2.78 14.38 16.53
CA SER A 160 -4.08 13.73 16.50
C SER A 160 -4.05 12.42 17.29
N LEU A 161 -5.23 11.83 17.52
CA LEU A 161 -5.31 10.40 17.80
C LEU A 161 -4.71 9.62 16.62
N ASN A 162 -4.17 8.43 16.90
CA ASN A 162 -3.60 7.57 15.87
C ASN A 162 -4.71 6.99 15.00
N ALA A 163 -4.47 6.98 13.69
CA ALA A 163 -5.13 6.07 12.76
C ALA A 163 -4.21 4.86 12.53
N GLN A 164 -4.82 3.73 12.20
CA GLN A 164 -4.11 2.50 11.83
C GLN A 164 -4.57 2.06 10.44
N GLY A 165 -3.66 1.48 9.67
CA GLY A 165 -3.97 0.89 8.37
C GLY A 165 -2.96 -0.17 7.98
N MET A 166 -3.41 -1.16 7.21
CA MET A 166 -2.57 -2.26 6.76
C MET A 166 -2.41 -2.17 5.24
N THR A 167 -1.17 -2.06 4.77
CA THR A 167 -0.89 -2.18 3.33
C THR A 167 -0.62 -3.62 2.99
N THR A 168 -1.30 -4.13 1.97
CA THR A 168 -1.00 -5.45 1.40
C THR A 168 -0.06 -5.26 0.22
N LEU A 169 1.15 -5.81 0.29
CA LEU A 169 1.98 -5.96 -0.91
C LEU A 169 1.60 -7.26 -1.60
N SER A 170 0.49 -7.19 -2.32
CA SER A 170 0.32 -8.06 -3.46
C SER A 170 0.18 -7.23 -4.71
N GLN A 171 1.09 -7.44 -5.65
CA GLN A 171 0.84 -6.98 -7.00
C GLN A 171 -0.49 -7.61 -7.42
N ASN A 172 -1.54 -6.80 -7.51
CA ASN A 172 -2.86 -7.28 -7.92
C ASN A 172 -2.80 -7.51 -9.44
N CYS A 173 -2.09 -8.56 -9.82
CA CYS A 173 -1.87 -9.05 -11.17
C CYS A 173 -1.34 -10.48 -11.07
N THR A 174 -1.36 -11.22 -12.16
CA THR A 174 -0.97 -12.62 -12.21
C THR A 174 0.33 -12.83 -12.97
N TYR A 175 1.04 -13.90 -12.61
CA TYR A 175 2.18 -14.43 -13.32
C TYR A 175 1.86 -15.80 -13.91
N THR A 176 2.46 -16.11 -15.07
CA THR A 176 2.31 -17.41 -15.74
C THR A 176 2.94 -18.57 -14.96
N ILE A 177 2.58 -19.81 -15.32
CA ILE A 177 3.26 -21.03 -14.85
C ILE A 177 4.78 -20.95 -15.07
N GLY A 178 5.20 -20.41 -16.22
CA GLY A 178 6.61 -20.31 -16.59
C GLY A 178 7.41 -19.42 -15.64
N TYR A 179 6.82 -18.31 -15.19
CA TYR A 179 7.43 -17.44 -14.19
C TYR A 179 7.66 -18.21 -12.89
N TRP A 180 6.61 -18.80 -12.32
CA TRP A 180 6.70 -19.52 -11.04
C TRP A 180 7.67 -20.70 -11.09
N LYS A 181 7.69 -21.45 -12.19
CA LYS A 181 8.64 -22.55 -12.39
C LYS A 181 10.10 -22.11 -12.38
N ASN A 182 10.40 -20.93 -12.93
CA ASN A 182 11.76 -20.43 -13.11
C ASN A 182 12.22 -19.50 -11.97
N HIS A 183 11.33 -19.08 -11.07
CA HIS A 183 11.62 -18.18 -9.96
C HIS A 183 11.18 -18.76 -8.60
N PRO A 184 11.73 -19.92 -8.18
CA PRO A 184 11.35 -20.55 -6.91
C PRO A 184 11.67 -19.68 -5.68
N SER A 185 12.67 -18.80 -5.75
CA SER A 185 12.99 -17.85 -4.69
C SER A 185 11.94 -16.76 -4.50
N ALA A 186 11.06 -16.54 -5.49
CA ALA A 186 9.98 -15.56 -5.43
C ALA A 186 8.67 -16.15 -4.87
N TRP A 187 8.62 -17.45 -4.54
CA TRP A 187 7.38 -18.06 -4.06
C TRP A 187 7.04 -17.51 -2.67
N PRO A 188 5.82 -16.98 -2.45
CA PRO A 188 5.42 -16.43 -1.16
C PRO A 188 5.19 -17.53 -0.10
N VAL A 189 5.12 -18.80 -0.51
CA VAL A 189 4.86 -19.96 0.36
C VAL A 189 5.77 -21.13 0.03
N LEU A 190 6.15 -21.92 1.03
CA LEU A 190 7.04 -23.07 0.90
C LEU A 190 6.33 -24.40 0.58
N ASN A 191 5.00 -24.41 0.67
CA ASN A 191 4.17 -25.58 0.40
C ASN A 191 2.79 -25.15 -0.11
N LEU A 192 2.12 -26.05 -0.83
CA LEU A 192 0.75 -25.90 -1.29
C LEU A 192 0.01 -27.23 -1.17
N THR A 193 -1.26 -27.15 -0.80
CA THR A 193 -2.19 -28.28 -0.89
C THR A 193 -2.88 -28.28 -2.24
N LEU A 194 -2.89 -29.44 -2.92
CA LEU A 194 -3.69 -29.67 -4.13
C LEU A 194 -4.70 -30.78 -3.82
N GLY A 195 -5.99 -30.48 -3.93
CA GLY A 195 -7.05 -31.33 -3.39
C GLY A 195 -6.89 -31.49 -1.88
N THR A 196 -6.59 -32.70 -1.41
CA THR A 196 -6.36 -33.00 0.02
C THR A 196 -4.91 -33.35 0.34
N VAL A 197 -3.98 -33.21 -0.61
CA VAL A 197 -2.58 -33.61 -0.46
C VAL A 197 -1.69 -32.38 -0.37
N ASN A 198 -0.91 -32.27 0.70
CA ASN A 198 0.08 -31.19 0.86
C ASN A 198 1.41 -31.54 0.19
N TYR A 199 1.96 -30.63 -0.61
CA TYR A 199 3.22 -30.82 -1.31
C TYR A 199 4.25 -29.77 -0.90
N THR A 200 5.49 -30.21 -0.72
CA THR A 200 6.64 -29.31 -0.57
C THR A 200 6.93 -28.55 -1.87
N GLN A 201 7.60 -27.40 -1.78
CA GLN A 201 8.05 -26.66 -2.96
C GLN A 201 8.83 -27.53 -3.96
N ALA A 202 9.74 -28.39 -3.49
CA ALA A 202 10.51 -29.29 -4.36
C ALA A 202 9.62 -30.27 -5.15
N GLN A 203 8.59 -30.81 -4.51
CA GLN A 203 7.60 -31.67 -5.16
C GLN A 203 6.77 -30.90 -6.18
N LEU A 204 6.31 -29.69 -5.84
CA LEU A 204 5.55 -28.82 -6.74
C LEU A 204 6.37 -28.44 -7.99
N LEU A 205 7.65 -28.11 -7.82
CA LEU A 205 8.56 -27.88 -8.93
C LEU A 205 8.75 -29.12 -9.80
N SER A 206 8.84 -30.32 -9.20
CA SER A 206 8.91 -31.58 -9.97
C SER A 206 7.63 -31.83 -10.79
N ILE A 207 6.46 -31.47 -10.24
CA ILE A 207 5.18 -31.53 -10.94
C ILE A 207 5.20 -30.56 -12.12
N LEU A 208 5.55 -29.28 -11.92
CA LEU A 208 5.68 -28.25 -12.98
C LEU A 208 6.75 -28.59 -14.05
N ALA A 209 7.74 -29.41 -13.70
CA ALA A 209 8.74 -29.91 -14.64
C ALA A 209 8.27 -31.12 -15.45
N SER A 210 7.27 -31.86 -14.96
CA SER A 210 6.81 -33.09 -15.60
C SER A 210 5.98 -32.82 -16.87
N PRO A 211 6.16 -33.61 -17.93
CA PRO A 211 5.35 -33.49 -19.14
C PRO A 211 3.94 -34.04 -18.92
N VAL A 212 2.92 -33.32 -19.38
CA VAL A 212 1.50 -33.67 -19.19
C VAL A 212 1.13 -35.06 -19.76
N LYS A 213 1.71 -35.46 -20.91
CA LYS A 213 1.55 -36.79 -21.55
C LYS A 213 0.10 -37.33 -21.58
N GLY A 214 -0.89 -36.45 -21.79
CA GLY A 214 -2.31 -36.83 -21.86
C GLY A 214 -2.98 -37.12 -20.51
N ASN A 215 -2.33 -36.82 -19.38
CA ASN A 215 -2.91 -36.90 -18.06
C ASN A 215 -3.54 -35.55 -17.66
N GLY A 216 -4.87 -35.49 -17.63
CA GLY A 216 -5.62 -34.29 -17.25
C GLY A 216 -5.30 -33.79 -15.84
N LEU A 217 -4.94 -34.70 -14.92
CA LEU A 217 -4.53 -34.36 -13.56
C LEU A 217 -3.25 -33.51 -13.53
N VAL A 218 -2.25 -33.87 -14.35
CA VAL A 218 -0.98 -33.12 -14.42
C VAL A 218 -1.21 -31.73 -15.01
N SER A 219 -2.03 -31.65 -16.07
CA SER A 219 -2.39 -30.37 -16.69
C SER A 219 -3.12 -29.44 -15.71
N LEU A 220 -4.10 -29.98 -14.98
CA LEU A 220 -4.85 -29.22 -13.98
C LEU A 220 -3.95 -28.78 -12.82
N ALA A 221 -3.08 -29.67 -12.36
CA ALA A 221 -2.13 -29.35 -11.28
C ALA A 221 -1.18 -28.23 -11.67
N HIS A 222 -0.65 -28.19 -12.91
CA HIS A 222 0.20 -27.08 -13.36
C HIS A 222 -0.49 -25.72 -13.20
N GLN A 223 -1.73 -25.63 -13.68
CA GLN A 223 -2.49 -24.39 -13.62
C GLN A 223 -2.91 -24.02 -12.19
N LEU A 224 -3.31 -25.01 -11.39
CA LEU A 224 -3.71 -24.79 -10.00
C LEU A 224 -2.54 -24.32 -9.13
N ILE A 225 -1.33 -24.85 -9.35
CA ILE A 225 -0.12 -24.41 -8.65
C ILE A 225 0.13 -22.91 -8.92
N ALA A 226 0.15 -22.51 -10.19
CA ALA A 226 0.36 -21.10 -10.55
C ALA A 226 -0.76 -20.19 -10.02
N ALA A 227 -2.02 -20.62 -10.09
CA ALA A 227 -3.15 -19.85 -9.59
C ALA A 227 -3.05 -19.64 -8.07
N LYS A 228 -2.75 -20.69 -7.30
CA LYS A 228 -2.56 -20.57 -5.86
C LYS A 228 -1.34 -19.73 -5.47
N LEU A 229 -0.25 -19.77 -6.26
CA LEU A 229 0.88 -18.88 -6.06
C LEU A 229 0.53 -17.42 -6.38
N ASN A 230 -0.23 -17.15 -7.44
CA ASN A 230 -0.74 -15.82 -7.74
C ASN A 230 -1.62 -15.28 -6.60
N VAL A 231 -2.54 -16.10 -6.08
CA VAL A 231 -3.39 -15.72 -4.93
C VAL A 231 -2.58 -15.57 -3.64
N ALA A 232 -1.58 -16.41 -3.40
CA ALA A 232 -0.68 -16.26 -2.26
C ALA A 232 0.22 -15.01 -2.40
N ASN A 233 0.52 -14.62 -3.63
CA ASN A 233 1.17 -13.36 -4.00
C ASN A 233 0.15 -12.20 -4.10
N GLY A 234 -1.10 -12.45 -3.68
CA GLY A 234 -2.29 -11.61 -3.53
C GLY A 234 -2.90 -10.98 -4.76
N ALA A 235 -2.80 -11.66 -5.91
CA ALA A 235 -3.72 -11.41 -7.01
C ALA A 235 -5.17 -11.66 -6.57
N ASP A 236 -6.10 -10.78 -6.96
CA ASP A 236 -7.53 -10.95 -6.69
C ASP A 236 -8.03 -12.29 -7.29
N PRO A 237 -8.57 -13.22 -6.46
CA PRO A 237 -9.03 -14.52 -6.92
C PRO A 237 -10.43 -14.47 -7.55
N SER A 238 -11.16 -13.36 -7.52
CA SER A 238 -12.61 -13.32 -7.81
C SER A 238 -12.99 -13.98 -9.14
N ALA A 239 -12.17 -13.80 -10.19
CA ALA A 239 -12.40 -14.41 -11.51
C ALA A 239 -12.06 -15.92 -11.57
N ALA A 240 -11.24 -16.44 -10.67
CA ALA A 240 -10.75 -17.82 -10.66
C ALA A 240 -11.19 -18.66 -9.45
N ALA A 241 -11.80 -18.05 -8.42
CA ALA A 241 -12.09 -18.69 -7.14
C ALA A 241 -12.92 -19.98 -7.30
N ALA A 242 -13.96 -19.94 -8.13
CA ALA A 242 -14.77 -21.12 -8.43
C ALA A 242 -13.97 -22.23 -9.14
N ALA A 243 -13.07 -21.87 -10.05
CA ALA A 243 -12.22 -22.83 -10.76
C ALA A 243 -11.15 -23.44 -9.85
N ILE A 244 -10.56 -22.65 -8.93
CA ILE A 244 -9.63 -23.15 -7.91
C ILE A 244 -10.33 -24.20 -7.04
N ALA A 245 -11.52 -23.88 -6.50
CA ALA A 245 -12.29 -24.82 -5.69
C ALA A 245 -12.70 -26.09 -6.46
N ALA A 246 -13.13 -25.94 -7.73
CA ALA A 246 -13.46 -27.07 -8.58
C ALA A 246 -12.22 -27.95 -8.88
N ALA A 247 -11.05 -27.33 -9.08
CA ALA A 247 -9.81 -28.06 -9.31
C ALA A 247 -9.41 -28.89 -8.08
N ASP A 248 -9.47 -28.30 -6.88
CA ASP A 248 -9.22 -29.03 -5.65
C ASP A 248 -10.20 -30.20 -5.46
N ALA A 249 -11.49 -29.99 -5.74
CA ALA A 249 -12.50 -31.04 -5.65
C ALA A 249 -12.25 -32.19 -6.66
N LEU A 250 -11.86 -31.87 -7.89
CA LEU A 250 -11.52 -32.87 -8.92
C LEU A 250 -10.28 -33.69 -8.55
N ILE A 251 -9.25 -33.04 -7.99
CA ILE A 251 -8.02 -33.70 -7.54
C ILE A 251 -8.31 -34.63 -6.35
N GLY A 252 -9.10 -34.17 -5.37
CA GLY A 252 -9.43 -34.92 -4.18
C GLY A 252 -8.16 -35.49 -3.50
N GLY A 253 -8.16 -36.80 -3.23
CA GLY A 253 -7.03 -37.51 -2.63
C GLY A 253 -5.98 -38.05 -3.61
N LEU A 254 -6.06 -37.72 -4.90
CA LEU A 254 -5.10 -38.20 -5.89
C LEU A 254 -3.72 -37.56 -5.68
N VAL A 255 -2.66 -38.37 -5.81
CA VAL A 255 -1.28 -37.89 -5.74
C VAL A 255 -0.74 -37.64 -7.15
N VAL A 256 -0.39 -36.40 -7.46
CA VAL A 256 -0.04 -35.94 -8.81
C VAL A 256 1.34 -36.49 -9.23
N PRO A 257 1.49 -37.02 -10.47
CA PRO A 257 2.80 -37.38 -11.01
C PRO A 257 3.76 -36.17 -11.09
N PRO A 258 5.08 -36.37 -10.84
CA PRO A 258 5.76 -37.64 -10.64
C PRO A 258 5.81 -38.10 -9.17
N VAL A 259 5.22 -37.34 -8.24
CA VAL A 259 5.20 -37.67 -6.81
C VAL A 259 4.36 -38.92 -6.55
N GLY A 260 3.27 -39.07 -7.30
CA GLY A 260 2.42 -40.26 -7.30
C GLY A 260 2.07 -40.74 -8.70
N ALA A 261 1.01 -41.54 -8.78
CA ALA A 261 0.53 -42.16 -10.02
C ALA A 261 -0.92 -41.76 -10.38
N GLY A 262 -1.42 -40.66 -9.82
CA GLY A 262 -2.78 -40.18 -10.04
C GLY A 262 -3.06 -39.87 -11.50
N TYR A 263 -4.32 -40.03 -11.90
CA TYR A 263 -4.79 -39.79 -13.26
C TYR A 263 -6.20 -39.24 -13.26
N LEU A 264 -6.45 -38.27 -14.14
CA LEU A 264 -7.79 -37.86 -14.55
C LEU A 264 -7.83 -37.77 -16.07
N PRO A 265 -8.94 -38.17 -16.71
CA PRO A 265 -9.10 -37.98 -18.15
C PRO A 265 -9.13 -36.48 -18.47
N PRO A 266 -8.46 -36.00 -19.53
CA PRO A 266 -8.46 -34.58 -19.90
C PRO A 266 -9.86 -33.97 -20.06
N SER A 267 -10.85 -34.76 -20.50
CA SER A 267 -12.24 -34.32 -20.61
C SER A 267 -12.90 -33.96 -19.27
N ALA A 268 -12.42 -34.50 -18.16
CA ALA A 268 -12.92 -34.17 -16.83
C ALA A 268 -12.29 -32.88 -16.26
N THR A 269 -11.16 -32.43 -16.80
CA THR A 269 -10.39 -31.30 -16.23
C THR A 269 -10.27 -30.10 -17.15
N SER A 270 -10.50 -30.26 -18.46
CA SER A 270 -10.18 -29.26 -19.49
C SER A 270 -10.84 -27.90 -19.27
N ALA A 271 -12.13 -27.87 -18.90
CA ALA A 271 -12.85 -26.61 -18.66
C ALA A 271 -12.23 -25.82 -17.49
N THR A 272 -11.99 -26.49 -16.36
CA THR A 272 -11.34 -25.87 -15.19
C THR A 272 -9.90 -25.46 -15.50
N THR A 273 -9.17 -26.29 -16.25
CA THR A 273 -7.79 -26.00 -16.67
C THR A 273 -7.74 -24.72 -17.51
N GLN A 274 -8.71 -24.51 -18.42
CA GLN A 274 -8.75 -23.31 -19.26
C GLN A 274 -9.02 -22.04 -18.46
N ILE A 275 -9.95 -22.06 -17.50
CA ILE A 275 -10.24 -20.88 -16.67
C ILE A 275 -9.01 -20.48 -15.86
N LEU A 276 -8.30 -21.46 -15.28
CA LEU A 276 -7.08 -21.21 -14.53
C LEU A 276 -5.94 -20.71 -15.45
N ASP A 277 -5.84 -21.24 -16.67
CA ASP A 277 -4.91 -20.73 -17.69
C ASP A 277 -5.18 -19.27 -18.03
N ASP A 278 -6.44 -18.91 -18.31
CA ASP A 278 -6.84 -17.54 -18.63
C ASP A 278 -6.52 -16.58 -17.47
N TYR A 279 -6.74 -17.02 -16.22
CA TYR A 279 -6.40 -16.25 -15.03
C TYR A 279 -4.88 -16.05 -14.88
N ASN A 280 -4.10 -17.13 -14.98
CA ASN A 280 -2.65 -17.09 -14.82
C ASN A 280 -1.93 -16.30 -15.93
N ASN A 281 -2.54 -16.18 -17.11
CA ASN A 281 -2.06 -15.34 -18.21
C ASN A 281 -2.62 -13.91 -18.17
N GLY A 282 -3.42 -13.56 -17.17
CA GLY A 282 -4.00 -12.22 -17.00
C GLY A 282 -5.07 -11.85 -18.02
N ILE A 283 -5.71 -12.84 -18.67
CA ILE A 283 -6.85 -12.64 -19.59
C ILE A 283 -8.13 -12.35 -18.80
N ILE A 284 -8.30 -12.98 -17.65
CA ILE A 284 -9.36 -12.70 -16.68
C ILE A 284 -8.76 -12.34 -15.32
N GLY A 285 -9.55 -11.66 -14.48
CA GLY A 285 -9.08 -11.19 -13.18
C GLY A 285 -8.23 -9.93 -13.30
N PRO A 286 -7.20 -9.78 -12.45
CA PRO A 286 -6.57 -8.47 -12.25
C PRO A 286 -5.52 -8.08 -13.31
N GLY A 287 -5.35 -8.85 -14.38
CA GLY A 287 -4.35 -8.61 -15.43
C GLY A 287 -2.98 -9.22 -15.11
N HIS A 288 -2.01 -9.13 -16.04
CA HIS A 288 -0.68 -9.73 -15.89
C HIS A 288 0.34 -8.73 -15.31
N CYS A 289 1.27 -9.18 -14.48
CA CYS A 289 2.33 -8.33 -13.93
C CYS A 289 3.38 -7.97 -15.00
N GLY A 290 3.64 -6.68 -15.22
CA GLY A 290 4.54 -6.17 -16.26
C GLY A 290 3.81 -5.63 -17.50
N THR A 291 4.55 -5.14 -18.51
CA THR A 291 3.93 -4.69 -19.76
C THR A 291 3.36 -5.89 -20.50
N VAL A 292 2.03 -6.01 -20.53
CA VAL A 292 1.34 -6.93 -21.44
C VAL A 292 1.74 -6.50 -22.86
N PRO A 293 2.45 -7.30 -23.66
CA PRO A 293 2.44 -7.05 -25.08
C PRO A 293 0.98 -7.16 -25.50
N ALA A 294 0.38 -6.06 -25.94
CA ALA A 294 -0.94 -6.11 -26.57
C ALA A 294 -0.89 -7.22 -27.61
N LYS A 295 -1.59 -8.33 -27.36
CA LYS A 295 -1.64 -9.42 -28.33
C LYS A 295 -2.28 -8.81 -29.58
N PRO A 296 -1.60 -8.75 -30.73
CA PRO A 296 -2.25 -8.33 -31.95
C PRO A 296 -3.27 -9.41 -32.30
N THR A 297 -4.52 -9.23 -31.89
CA THR A 297 -5.61 -10.05 -32.41
C THR A 297 -5.80 -9.65 -33.86
N THR A 298 -5.58 -10.59 -34.78
CA THR A 298 -5.96 -10.41 -36.17
C THR A 298 -7.48 -10.36 -36.27
N TRP A 299 -8.01 -9.51 -37.15
CA TRP A 299 -9.45 -9.35 -37.44
C TRP A 299 -10.20 -10.68 -37.67
N GLY A 300 -9.49 -11.75 -38.04
CA GLY A 300 -10.04 -13.10 -38.15
C GLY A 300 -10.57 -13.70 -36.83
N SER A 301 -9.98 -13.34 -35.69
CA SER A 301 -10.35 -13.89 -34.37
C SER A 301 -11.62 -13.26 -33.78
N ILE A 302 -11.98 -12.05 -34.22
CA ILE A 302 -13.20 -11.33 -33.79
C ILE A 302 -14.44 -11.86 -34.54
N LYS A 303 -14.27 -12.35 -35.77
CA LYS A 303 -15.39 -12.83 -36.60
C LYS A 303 -15.99 -14.17 -36.15
N SER A 304 -15.25 -15.00 -35.41
CA SER A 304 -15.77 -16.26 -34.88
C SER A 304 -16.73 -16.08 -33.70
N LEU A 305 -16.83 -14.88 -33.15
CA LEU A 305 -17.74 -14.55 -32.04
C LEU A 305 -19.14 -14.09 -32.52
N TYR A 306 -19.32 -13.86 -33.82
CA TYR A 306 -20.58 -13.42 -34.43
C TYR A 306 -21.12 -14.40 -35.48
N ARG A 307 -20.80 -15.70 -35.36
CA ARG A 307 -21.42 -16.76 -36.16
C ARG A 307 -22.11 -17.77 -35.28
#